data_AF-A0A1E1WKT6-F1
#
_entry.id   AF-A0A1E1WKT6-F1
#
_cell.length_a   1.000
_cell.length_b   1.000
_cell.length_c   1.000
_cell.angle_alpha   90.00
_cell.angle_beta   90.00
_cell.angle_gamma   90.00
#
_symmetry.space_group_name_H-M   'P 1'
#
loop_
_entity.id
_entity.type
_entity.pdbx_description
1 polymer ?
#
loop_
_entity_poly.entity_id
_entity_poly.type
_entity_poly.pdbx_seq_one_letter_code
_entity_poly.pdbx_strand_id
1 'polypeptide(L)'
;MDQKAIVKLCKELGCCDACALRYIGLKNPAAYENSPQFILKYLDQDHHANSQTQSTDNPSDTTSTVPEENGLDNGPTPPSKRRKVDTCISCIGVLQPWSWDQCCEMVKEQLDKKRYVCPTFACALSAPLAT
;
A
#
# COMPACT_ATOMS: atom_id res chain seq x y z
N MET A 1 17.68 4.26 -15.74
CA MET A 1 16.53 4.57 -14.86
C MET A 1 16.97 4.25 -13.44
N ASP A 2 16.80 5.17 -12.50
CA ASP A 2 17.24 4.97 -11.11
C ASP A 2 16.19 4.16 -10.34
N GLN A 3 16.47 2.86 -10.13
CA GLN A 3 15.55 1.94 -9.47
C GLN A 3 15.35 2.26 -7.98
N LYS A 4 16.40 2.76 -7.30
CA LYS A 4 16.32 3.10 -5.87
C LYS A 4 15.45 4.32 -5.65
N ALA A 5 15.62 5.35 -6.48
CA ALA A 5 14.75 6.53 -6.46
C ALA A 5 13.28 6.16 -6.70
N ILE A 6 13.00 5.24 -7.64
CA ILE A 6 11.63 4.75 -7.89
C ILE A 6 11.06 4.05 -6.66
N VAL A 7 11.82 3.14 -6.05
CA VAL A 7 11.38 2.40 -4.85
C VAL A 7 11.11 3.36 -3.69
N LYS A 8 12.01 4.32 -3.45
CA LYS A 8 11.84 5.35 -2.41
C LYS A 8 10.55 6.14 -2.62
N LEU A 9 10.31 6.66 -3.82
CA LEU A 9 9.08 7.38 -4.15
C LEU A 9 7.84 6.51 -3.97
N CYS A 10 7.88 5.24 -4.40
CA CYS A 10 6.78 4.30 -4.18
C CYS A 10 6.47 4.15 -2.68
N LYS A 11 7.50 4.05 -1.83
CA LYS A 11 7.32 3.94 -0.37
C LYS A 11 6.72 5.20 0.26
N GLU A 12 7.21 6.37 -0.14
CA GLU A 12 6.67 7.66 0.33
C GLU A 12 5.19 7.84 -0.06
N LEU A 13 4.79 7.32 -1.23
CA LEU A 13 3.40 7.37 -1.70
C LEU A 13 2.48 6.32 -1.05
N GLY A 14 3.03 5.32 -0.35
CA GLY A 14 2.26 4.25 0.30
C GLY A 14 2.06 3.00 -0.56
N CYS A 15 2.96 2.70 -1.49
CA CYS A 15 2.96 1.44 -2.23
C CYS A 15 3.54 0.28 -1.39
N CYS A 16 2.93 -0.90 -1.49
CA CYS A 16 3.51 -2.12 -0.94
C CYS A 16 4.76 -2.56 -1.74
N ASP A 17 5.55 -3.47 -1.15
CA ASP A 17 6.79 -3.98 -1.75
C ASP A 17 6.57 -4.55 -3.15
N ALA A 18 5.57 -5.41 -3.31
CA ALA A 18 5.23 -6.01 -4.58
C ALA A 18 4.91 -4.96 -5.67
N CYS A 19 4.24 -3.85 -5.31
CA CYS A 19 3.99 -2.77 -6.27
C CYS A 19 5.27 -2.04 -6.65
N ALA A 20 6.14 -1.75 -5.68
CA ALA A 20 7.42 -1.11 -5.95
C ALA A 20 8.29 -1.99 -6.88
N LEU A 21 8.32 -3.31 -6.67
CA LEU A 21 9.00 -4.26 -7.56
C LEU A 21 8.41 -4.28 -8.98
N ARG A 22 7.09 -4.12 -9.14
CA ARG A 22 6.45 -3.95 -10.47
C ARG A 22 6.90 -2.68 -11.16
N TYR A 23 6.94 -1.54 -10.45
CA TYR A 23 7.31 -0.25 -11.05
C TYR A 23 8.78 -0.19 -11.51
N ILE A 24 9.68 -0.94 -10.89
CA ILE A 24 11.06 -1.10 -11.39
C ILE A 24 11.19 -2.17 -12.49
N GLY A 25 10.09 -2.82 -12.87
CA GLY A 25 10.03 -3.77 -13.98
C GLY A 25 10.55 -5.17 -13.65
N LEU A 26 10.59 -5.58 -12.37
CA LEU A 26 11.07 -6.91 -11.99
C LEU A 26 10.06 -7.98 -12.41
N LYS A 27 10.48 -8.97 -13.21
CA LYS A 27 9.60 -10.01 -13.76
C LYS A 27 9.72 -11.37 -13.09
N ASN A 28 10.64 -11.52 -12.14
CA ASN A 28 10.89 -12.79 -11.46
C ASN A 28 9.74 -13.12 -10.48
N PRO A 29 8.97 -14.21 -10.65
CA PRO A 29 7.90 -14.60 -9.74
C PRO A 29 8.36 -14.74 -8.28
N ALA A 30 9.55 -15.29 -8.05
CA ALA A 30 10.10 -15.49 -6.70
C ALA A 30 10.28 -14.17 -5.93
N ALA A 31 10.43 -13.04 -6.65
CA ALA A 31 10.51 -11.73 -6.04
C ALA A 31 9.16 -11.22 -5.52
N TYR A 32 8.04 -11.71 -6.07
CA TYR A 32 6.70 -11.37 -5.61
C TYR A 32 6.26 -12.23 -4.43
N GLU A 33 6.64 -13.51 -4.42
CA GLU A 33 6.43 -14.42 -3.28
C GLU A 33 7.19 -13.95 -2.03
N ASN A 34 8.34 -13.29 -2.23
CA ASN A 34 9.23 -12.82 -1.17
C ASN A 34 9.50 -11.31 -1.29
N SER A 35 8.48 -10.52 -1.59
CA SER A 35 8.65 -9.09 -1.86
C SER A 35 9.33 -8.31 -0.74
N PRO A 36 9.08 -8.58 0.57
CA PRO A 36 9.77 -7.88 1.64
C PRO A 36 11.29 -8.15 1.67
N GLN A 37 11.75 -9.33 1.26
CA GLN A 37 13.17 -9.66 1.22
C GLN A 37 13.85 -9.05 -0.01
N PHE A 38 13.17 -9.04 -1.16
CA PHE A 38 13.73 -8.52 -2.40
C PHE A 38 13.84 -7.00 -2.41
N ILE A 39 12.90 -6.29 -1.77
CA ILE A 39 12.90 -4.82 -1.75
C ILE A 39 14.10 -4.25 -1.00
N LEU A 40 14.66 -4.98 -0.03
CA LEU A 40 15.81 -4.56 0.78
C LEU A 40 17.04 -4.21 -0.06
N LYS A 41 17.17 -4.79 -1.26
CA LYS A 41 18.25 -4.50 -2.21
C LYS A 41 18.18 -3.08 -2.78
N TYR A 42 17.01 -2.46 -2.73
CA TYR A 42 16.71 -1.16 -3.33
C TYR A 42 16.42 -0.07 -2.29
N LEU A 43 16.30 -0.45 -1.02
CA LEU A 43 16.24 0.50 0.09
C LEU A 43 17.68 0.85 0.46
N ASP A 44 18.03 2.14 0.41
CA ASP A 44 19.26 2.59 1.02
C ASP A 44 19.19 2.39 2.54
N GLN A 45 20.30 2.00 3.16
CA GLN A 45 20.41 1.88 4.62
C GLN A 45 20.42 3.27 5.27
N ASP A 46 19.33 4.02 5.15
CA ASP A 46 19.10 5.15 6.04
C ASP A 46 18.48 4.58 7.32
N HIS A 47 19.35 4.37 8.31
CA HIS A 47 18.95 4.12 9.69
C HIS A 47 17.97 5.21 10.14
N HIS A 48 16.67 4.90 10.14
CA HIS A 48 15.77 5.33 11.20
C HIS A 48 14.58 4.37 11.26
N ALA A 49 14.68 3.46 12.23
CA ALA A 49 13.56 2.69 12.74
C ALA A 49 12.42 3.63 13.13
N ASN A 50 11.22 3.39 12.64
CA ASN A 50 10.04 3.66 13.44
C ASN A 50 8.92 2.66 13.14
N SER A 51 9.16 1.42 13.52
CA SER A 51 8.10 0.51 13.92
C SER A 51 7.83 0.76 15.40
N GLN A 52 6.89 1.65 15.72
CA GLN A 52 6.18 1.62 16.99
C GLN A 52 4.68 1.72 16.74
N THR A 53 4.07 0.56 16.82
CA THR A 53 2.68 0.37 17.25
C THR A 53 2.56 0.87 18.68
N GLN A 54 1.73 1.86 18.95
CA GLN A 54 1.18 2.11 20.28
C GLN A 54 -0.19 2.79 20.15
N SER A 55 -1.20 2.03 20.55
CA SER A 55 -2.55 2.48 20.86
C SER A 55 -2.51 3.25 22.19
N THR A 56 -3.07 4.45 22.23
CA THR A 56 -3.74 5.01 23.42
C THR A 56 -4.64 6.18 23.03
N ASP A 57 -5.75 6.27 23.76
CA ASP A 57 -6.90 7.13 23.57
C ASP A 57 -6.67 8.64 23.76
N ASN A 58 -7.58 9.42 23.14
CA ASN A 58 -7.89 10.87 23.28
C ASN A 58 -8.23 11.32 24.74
N PRO A 59 -8.58 12.61 25.06
CA PRO A 59 -8.69 13.87 24.28
C PRO A 59 -8.16 15.17 24.99
N SER A 60 -8.46 16.35 24.39
CA SER A 60 -8.61 17.73 24.96
C SER A 60 -7.40 18.68 24.82
N ASP A 61 -7.50 20.01 24.67
CA ASP A 61 -8.56 20.98 24.33
C ASP A 61 -7.86 22.35 24.08
N THR A 62 -8.42 23.17 23.18
CA THR A 62 -8.36 24.64 22.95
C THR A 62 -7.24 25.51 23.54
N THR A 63 -6.63 26.40 22.71
CA THR A 63 -6.72 27.88 22.85
C THR A 63 -6.07 28.60 21.65
N SER A 64 -6.83 29.53 21.05
CA SER A 64 -6.44 30.46 19.98
C SER A 64 -5.80 31.74 20.52
N THR A 65 -4.87 32.32 19.75
CA THR A 65 -4.65 33.78 19.67
C THR A 65 -3.93 34.15 18.37
N VAL A 66 -4.50 35.11 17.62
CA VAL A 66 -3.94 35.78 16.42
C VAL A 66 -3.53 37.21 16.83
N PRO A 67 -2.64 37.92 16.10
CA PRO A 67 -3.15 38.86 15.08
C PRO A 67 -2.32 38.96 13.78
N GLU A 68 -2.95 39.61 12.80
CA GLU A 68 -2.72 39.74 11.35
C GLU A 68 -1.42 40.41 10.89
N GLU A 69 -0.95 40.07 9.67
CA GLU A 69 -0.40 41.04 8.70
C GLU A 69 -0.39 40.51 7.24
N ASN A 70 -0.57 41.43 6.28
CA ASN A 70 -0.87 41.26 4.84
C ASN A 70 0.18 40.51 3.99
N GLY A 71 -0.25 39.69 3.02
CA GLY A 71 0.60 39.26 1.89
C GLY A 71 -0.02 38.17 1.01
N LEU A 72 0.01 38.40 -0.32
CA LEU A 72 -0.36 37.54 -1.46
C LEU A 72 -1.13 36.23 -1.17
N ASP A 73 -2.30 36.10 -1.79
CA ASP A 73 -3.09 34.87 -1.93
C ASP A 73 -2.29 33.75 -2.63
N ASN A 74 -1.43 33.11 -1.84
CA ASN A 74 -1.02 31.73 -1.98
C ASN A 74 -1.87 30.97 -0.97
N GLY A 75 -3.15 30.79 -1.30
CA GLY A 75 -4.05 30.00 -0.46
C GLY A 75 -3.37 28.70 -0.02
N PRO A 76 -3.42 28.33 1.27
CA PRO A 76 -2.76 27.12 1.74
C PRO A 76 -3.33 25.97 0.93
N THR A 77 -2.46 25.30 0.15
CA THR A 77 -2.80 24.02 -0.45
C THR A 77 -3.45 23.20 0.66
N PRO A 78 -4.68 22.70 0.46
CA PRO A 78 -5.43 22.07 1.53
C PRO A 78 -4.53 20.98 2.13
N PRO A 79 -4.44 20.88 3.47
CA PRO A 79 -3.62 19.86 4.10
C PRO A 79 -4.00 18.52 3.48
N SER A 80 -3.08 17.93 2.72
CA SER A 80 -3.29 16.59 2.16
C SER A 80 -3.11 15.62 3.32
N LYS A 81 -4.07 15.61 4.25
CA LYS A 81 -4.13 14.70 5.37
C LYS A 81 -4.56 13.35 4.81
N ARG A 82 -3.62 12.71 4.13
CA ARG A 82 -3.77 11.33 3.70
C ARG A 82 -3.90 10.52 4.97
N ARG A 83 -5.06 9.91 5.18
CA ARG A 83 -5.21 8.89 6.21
C ARG A 83 -4.17 7.82 5.89
N LYS A 84 -3.24 7.58 6.80
CA LYS A 84 -2.26 6.50 6.65
C LYS A 84 -3.03 5.18 6.83
N VAL A 85 -3.53 4.66 5.72
CA VAL A 85 -4.13 3.32 5.67
C VAL A 85 -3.02 2.35 5.29
N ASP A 86 -2.98 1.18 5.91
CA ASP A 86 -1.97 0.13 5.62
C ASP A 86 -2.19 -0.54 4.25
N THR A 87 -3.30 -0.21 3.60
CA THR A 87 -3.64 -0.63 2.25
C THR A 87 -2.83 0.15 1.22
N CYS A 88 -2.18 -0.59 0.32
CA CYS A 88 -1.39 -0.05 -0.77
C CYS A 88 -2.23 0.85 -1.68
N ILE A 89 -1.73 2.05 -1.95
CA ILE A 89 -2.40 3.02 -2.84
C ILE A 89 -2.50 2.54 -4.30
N SER A 90 -1.58 1.68 -4.76
CA SER A 90 -1.49 1.25 -6.15
C SER A 90 -2.29 -0.03 -6.46
N CYS A 91 -2.37 -0.97 -5.51
CA CYS A 91 -3.07 -2.24 -5.74
C CYS A 91 -4.32 -2.41 -4.86
N ILE A 92 -4.61 -1.44 -3.99
CA ILE A 92 -5.77 -1.48 -3.09
C ILE A 92 -5.83 -2.81 -2.30
N GLY A 93 -4.66 -3.31 -1.88
CA GLY A 93 -4.56 -4.57 -1.12
C GLY A 93 -4.43 -5.85 -1.93
N VAL A 94 -4.63 -5.84 -3.25
CA VAL A 94 -4.63 -7.08 -4.07
C VAL A 94 -3.32 -7.86 -3.96
N LEU A 95 -2.18 -7.16 -3.92
CA LEU A 95 -0.85 -7.77 -3.82
C LEU A 95 -0.31 -7.82 -2.39
N GLN A 96 -1.16 -7.71 -1.38
CA GLN A 96 -0.75 -7.76 0.02
C GLN A 96 -1.29 -9.04 0.68
N PRO A 97 -0.46 -9.79 1.41
CA PRO A 97 -0.76 -11.19 1.73
C PRO A 97 -1.83 -11.39 2.82
N TRP A 98 -2.10 -10.38 3.67
CA TRP A 98 -2.92 -10.56 4.87
C TRP A 98 -4.35 -11.04 4.60
N SER A 99 -4.90 -10.83 3.40
CA SER A 99 -6.27 -11.23 3.07
C SER A 99 -6.34 -12.40 2.08
N TRP A 100 -5.20 -12.94 1.62
CA TRP A 100 -5.20 -13.96 0.57
C TRP A 100 -5.88 -15.25 1.01
N ASP A 101 -5.59 -15.75 2.21
CA ASP A 101 -6.19 -16.98 2.72
C ASP A 101 -7.72 -16.86 2.80
N GLN A 102 -8.21 -15.78 3.39
CA GLN A 102 -9.64 -15.49 3.48
C GLN A 102 -10.29 -15.35 2.08
N CYS A 103 -9.64 -14.68 1.14
CA CYS A 103 -10.12 -14.56 -0.23
C CYS A 103 -10.18 -15.92 -0.94
N CYS A 104 -9.13 -16.74 -0.78
CA CYS A 104 -9.07 -18.08 -1.35
C CYS A 104 -10.13 -19.01 -0.76
N GLU A 105 -10.37 -18.95 0.54
CA GLU A 105 -11.44 -19.69 1.22
C GLU A 105 -12.82 -19.30 0.68
N MET A 106 -13.10 -18.00 0.57
CA MET A 106 -14.35 -17.51 0.00
C MET A 106 -14.56 -18.01 -1.44
N VAL A 107 -13.51 -17.99 -2.27
CA VAL A 107 -13.59 -18.52 -3.65
C VAL A 107 -13.85 -20.03 -3.65
N LYS A 108 -13.14 -20.80 -2.82
CA LYS A 108 -13.36 -22.25 -2.67
C LYS A 108 -14.81 -22.56 -2.30
N GLU A 109 -15.35 -21.86 -1.30
CA GLU A 109 -16.74 -22.04 -0.85
C GLU A 109 -17.75 -21.82 -2.00
N GLN A 110 -17.51 -20.82 -2.86
CA GLN A 110 -18.37 -20.55 -4.00
C GLN A 110 -18.26 -21.62 -5.10
N LEU A 111 -17.06 -22.17 -5.32
CA LEU A 111 -16.84 -23.26 -6.27
C LEU A 111 -17.53 -24.54 -5.79
N ASP A 112 -17.41 -24.87 -4.51
CA ASP A 112 -18.02 -26.04 -3.88
C ASP A 112 -19.54 -25.96 -3.91
N LYS A 113 -20.12 -24.78 -3.60
CA LYS A 113 -21.57 -24.53 -3.70
C LYS A 113 -22.12 -24.80 -5.11
N LYS A 114 -21.34 -24.51 -6.15
CA LYS A 114 -21.72 -24.75 -7.54
C LYS A 114 -21.43 -26.17 -8.02
N ARG A 115 -20.81 -27.01 -7.18
CA ARG A 115 -20.46 -28.41 -7.47
C ARG A 115 -19.64 -28.56 -8.76
N TYR A 116 -18.72 -27.63 -9.01
CA TYR A 116 -17.83 -27.76 -10.15
C TYR A 116 -16.86 -28.91 -9.93
N VAL A 117 -16.94 -29.93 -10.78
CA VAL A 117 -15.97 -31.03 -10.80
C VAL A 117 -15.05 -30.80 -11.99
N CYS A 118 -13.93 -30.13 -11.75
CA CYS A 118 -12.91 -29.90 -12.77
C CYS A 118 -11.52 -30.11 -12.16
N PRO A 119 -10.62 -30.88 -12.80
CA PRO A 119 -9.25 -31.07 -12.33
C PRO A 119 -8.38 -29.82 -12.54
N THR A 120 -8.83 -28.90 -13.41
CA THR A 120 -8.16 -27.65 -13.74
C THR A 120 -9.18 -26.54 -13.91
N PHE A 121 -8.80 -25.31 -13.58
CA PHE A 121 -9.64 -24.13 -13.80
C PHE A 121 -8.79 -22.96 -14.31
N ALA A 122 -9.46 -22.02 -14.98
CA ALA A 122 -8.87 -20.73 -15.33
C ALA A 122 -9.38 -19.67 -14.35
N CYS A 123 -8.49 -18.80 -13.88
CA CYS A 123 -8.85 -17.67 -13.04
C CYS A 123 -8.86 -16.40 -13.89
N ALA A 124 -10.00 -15.72 -13.95
CA ALA A 124 -10.13 -14.39 -14.53
C ALA A 124 -10.30 -13.39 -13.38
N LEU A 125 -9.39 -12.41 -13.30
CA LEU A 125 -9.42 -11.36 -12.29
C LEU A 125 -9.76 -10.02 -12.94
N SER A 126 -10.68 -9.28 -12.33
CA SER A 126 -11.04 -7.92 -12.71
C SER A 126 -10.67 -6.96 -11.59
N ALA A 127 -10.01 -5.86 -11.91
CA ALA A 127 -9.70 -4.78 -10.97
C ALA A 127 -10.56 -3.54 -11.28
N PRO A 128 -10.89 -2.70 -10.28
CA PRO A 128 -11.57 -1.43 -10.53
C PRO A 128 -10.78 -0.55 -11.52
N LEU A 129 -11.47 0.17 -12.40
CA LEU A 129 -10.83 1.09 -13.36
C LEU A 129 -10.09 2.27 -12.70
N ALA A 130 -10.41 2.57 -11.43
CA ALA A 130 -9.82 3.67 -10.67
C ALA A 130 -8.65 3.24 -9.74
N THR A 131 -7.97 2.13 -10.06
CA THR A 131 -6.73 1.70 -9.37
C THR A 131 -5.52 2.52 -9.77
#